data_AF-X1REF1-F1
#
_entry.id   AF-X1REF1-F1
#
_cell.length_a   1.000
_cell.length_b   1.000
_cell.length_c   1.000
_cell.angle_alpha   90.00
_cell.angle_beta   90.00
_cell.angle_gamma   90.00
#
_symmetry.space_group_name_H-M   'P 1'
#
loop_
_entity.id
_entity.type
_entity.pdbx_description
1 polymer ?
#
loop_
_entity_poly.entity_id
_entity_poly.type
_entity_poly.pdbx_seq_one_letter_code
_entity_poly.pdbx_strand_id
1 'polypeptide(L)'
;PPTLSRISIIAAKIKRAGVPIYLKHTIIKAKGKDCVEAAVITQVGDKFECLEGTEKTIECDMILIAIGLSPLCELLYQAGCRVDYVPELGGNVPYHNESMMTSKSHIFVCGDLACIEEASTAMLEGKIAGAKAYEALYGENKKSKEIVEQANKELSMIRSSPFEERIVFGQKRLRS
;
A
#
# COMPACT_ATOMS: atom_id res chain seq x y z
N PRO A 1 13.22 -0.54 -15.01
CA PRO A 1 13.76 -1.70 -14.26
C PRO A 1 13.30 -1.68 -12.79
N PRO A 2 13.02 -2.83 -12.16
CA PRO A 2 12.73 -2.87 -10.74
C PRO A 2 13.93 -2.32 -9.97
N THR A 3 13.73 -1.24 -9.23
CA THR A 3 14.74 -0.62 -8.38
C THR A 3 14.32 -0.78 -6.94
N LEU A 4 15.28 -1.05 -6.06
CA LEU A 4 15.05 -1.08 -4.61
C LEU A 4 15.06 0.34 -4.03
N SER A 5 14.74 1.38 -4.81
CA SER A 5 14.95 2.79 -4.43
C SER A 5 14.23 3.15 -3.12
N ARG A 6 12.95 2.80 -3.00
CA ARG A 6 12.13 3.01 -1.79
C ARG A 6 12.63 2.25 -0.56
N ILE A 7 13.20 1.06 -0.74
CA ILE A 7 13.65 0.19 0.36
C ILE A 7 15.17 0.01 0.38
N SER A 8 15.91 0.96 -0.20
CA SER A 8 17.35 0.82 -0.48
C SER A 8 18.17 0.60 0.78
N ILE A 9 17.79 1.25 1.88
CA ILE A 9 18.40 1.09 3.20
C ILE A 9 18.16 -0.33 3.74
N ILE A 10 16.95 -0.87 3.59
CA ILE A 10 16.58 -2.22 4.04
C ILE A 10 17.32 -3.26 3.18
N ALA A 11 17.29 -3.11 1.86
CA ALA A 11 18.02 -3.95 0.93
C ALA A 11 19.53 -3.99 1.23
N ALA A 12 20.12 -2.84 1.57
CA ALA A 12 21.53 -2.77 1.97
C ALA A 12 21.81 -3.53 3.29
N LYS A 13 20.88 -3.49 4.26
CA LYS A 13 20.99 -4.29 5.50
C LYS A 13 20.92 -5.79 5.20
N ILE A 14 19.95 -6.22 4.39
CA ILE A 14 19.79 -7.63 3.96
C ILE A 14 21.04 -8.12 3.24
N LYS A 15 21.57 -7.32 2.30
CA LYS A 15 22.80 -7.66 1.57
C LYS A 15 24.02 -7.78 2.49
N ARG A 16 24.18 -6.88 3.47
CA ARG A 16 25.27 -6.97 4.47
C ARG A 16 25.16 -8.20 5.38
N ALA A 17 23.94 -8.69 5.61
CA ALA A 17 23.72 -9.94 6.34
C ALA A 17 24.02 -11.20 5.50
N GLY A 18 24.48 -11.05 4.25
CA GLY A 18 24.83 -12.18 3.38
C GLY A 18 23.62 -12.86 2.72
N VAL A 19 22.42 -12.28 2.85
CA VAL A 19 21.20 -12.84 2.25
C VAL A 19 21.16 -12.49 0.74
N PRO A 20 21.07 -13.50 -0.16
CA PRO A 20 20.97 -13.25 -1.59
C PRO A 20 19.69 -12.50 -1.98
N ILE A 21 19.82 -11.53 -2.89
CA ILE A 21 18.69 -10.78 -3.45
C ILE A 21 18.64 -11.00 -4.96
N TYR A 22 17.57 -11.64 -5.43
CA TYR A 22 17.33 -11.90 -6.85
C TYR A 22 16.31 -10.90 -7.41
N LEU A 23 16.80 -9.85 -8.08
CA LEU A 23 15.94 -8.90 -8.81
C LEU A 23 15.56 -9.47 -10.18
N LYS A 24 14.39 -9.10 -10.72
CA LYS A 24 13.86 -9.67 -11.98
C LYS A 24 13.80 -11.20 -11.94
N HIS A 25 13.35 -11.78 -10.84
CA HIS A 25 13.10 -13.20 -10.73
C HIS A 25 11.69 -13.42 -10.17
N THR A 26 11.09 -14.55 -10.51
CA THR A 26 9.83 -15.01 -9.93
C THR A 26 9.90 -16.50 -9.62
N ILE A 27 9.05 -16.97 -8.72
CA ILE A 27 8.87 -18.40 -8.44
C ILE A 27 7.92 -18.98 -9.49
N ILE A 28 8.32 -20.07 -10.14
CA ILE A 28 7.50 -20.79 -11.12
C ILE A 28 6.99 -22.14 -10.61
N LYS A 29 7.60 -22.69 -9.56
CA LYS A 29 7.21 -23.98 -8.99
C LYS A 29 7.65 -24.12 -7.54
N ALA A 30 6.78 -24.62 -6.68
CA ALA A 30 7.16 -25.23 -5.41
C ALA A 30 7.34 -26.75 -5.61
N LYS A 31 8.37 -27.34 -5.01
CA LYS A 31 8.68 -28.76 -5.03
C LYS A 31 8.53 -29.33 -3.63
N GLY A 32 8.15 -30.61 -3.57
CA GLY A 32 7.95 -31.38 -2.35
C GLY A 32 6.64 -32.16 -2.43
N LYS A 33 6.47 -33.15 -1.55
CA LYS A 33 5.29 -34.02 -1.56
C LYS A 33 4.25 -33.57 -0.53
N ASP A 34 4.61 -33.63 0.74
CA ASP A 34 3.73 -33.32 1.86
C ASP A 34 3.97 -31.89 2.40
N CYS A 35 5.16 -31.34 2.17
CA CYS A 35 5.56 -29.98 2.49
C CYS A 35 6.46 -29.41 1.39
N VAL A 36 6.81 -28.11 1.48
CA VAL A 36 7.79 -27.50 0.58
C VAL A 36 9.17 -28.04 0.94
N GLU A 37 9.91 -28.48 -0.08
CA GLU A 37 11.30 -28.93 0.00
C GLU A 37 12.23 -28.07 -0.87
N ALA A 38 11.66 -27.42 -1.90
CA ALA A 38 12.39 -26.44 -2.70
C ALA A 38 11.46 -25.48 -3.47
N ALA A 39 12.00 -24.34 -3.90
CA ALA A 39 11.40 -23.42 -4.85
C ALA A 39 12.21 -23.41 -6.16
N VAL A 40 11.52 -23.39 -7.30
CA VAL A 40 12.13 -23.12 -8.61
C VAL A 40 11.85 -21.67 -8.97
N ILE A 41 12.90 -20.89 -9.14
CA ILE A 41 12.84 -19.51 -9.63
C ILE A 41 13.33 -19.45 -11.08
N THR A 42 12.88 -18.43 -11.81
CA THR A 42 13.37 -18.10 -13.15
C THR A 42 13.57 -16.59 -13.29
N GLN A 43 14.39 -16.16 -14.24
CA GLN A 43 14.50 -14.74 -14.59
C GLN A 43 13.24 -14.25 -15.30
N VAL A 44 12.93 -12.98 -15.09
CA VAL A 44 11.78 -12.30 -15.67
C VAL A 44 12.26 -11.20 -16.62
N GLY A 45 11.79 -11.27 -17.86
CA GLY A 45 12.08 -10.28 -18.89
C GLY A 45 11.38 -8.94 -18.66
N ASP A 46 11.63 -7.98 -19.55
CA ASP A 46 11.09 -6.63 -19.41
C ASP A 46 9.58 -6.54 -19.69
N LYS A 47 8.97 -7.58 -20.28
CA LYS A 47 7.52 -7.71 -20.50
C LYS A 47 6.86 -8.66 -19.50
N PHE A 48 7.52 -8.94 -18.37
CA PHE A 48 7.05 -9.86 -17.33
C PHE A 48 6.92 -11.34 -17.78
N GLU A 49 7.64 -11.71 -18.82
CA GLU A 49 7.76 -13.09 -19.31
C GLU A 49 8.82 -13.87 -18.54
N CYS A 50 8.56 -15.15 -18.28
CA CYS A 50 9.57 -16.07 -17.72
C CYS A 50 10.59 -16.42 -18.81
N LEU A 51 11.88 -16.36 -18.48
CA LEU A 51 12.97 -16.68 -19.40
C LEU A 51 13.37 -18.15 -19.26
N GLU A 52 12.96 -18.96 -20.23
CA GLU A 52 13.29 -20.40 -20.26
C GLU A 52 14.81 -20.63 -20.24
N GLY A 53 15.23 -21.66 -19.51
CA GLY A 53 16.65 -22.03 -19.35
C GLY A 53 17.38 -21.23 -18.27
N THR A 54 16.72 -20.29 -17.60
CA THR A 54 17.29 -19.53 -16.48
C THR A 54 16.86 -20.06 -15.11
N GLU A 55 16.25 -21.25 -15.07
CA GLU A 55 15.69 -21.82 -13.86
C GLU A 55 16.76 -22.18 -12.83
N LYS A 56 16.49 -21.87 -11.57
CA LYS A 56 17.31 -22.28 -10.43
C LYS A 56 16.43 -22.89 -9.36
N THR A 57 16.86 -24.02 -8.81
CA THR A 57 16.22 -24.63 -7.63
C THR A 57 16.91 -24.11 -6.37
N ILE A 58 16.12 -23.67 -5.39
CA ILE A 58 16.54 -23.25 -4.06
C ILE A 58 15.89 -24.21 -3.06
N GLU A 59 16.69 -24.97 -2.34
CA GLU A 59 16.21 -25.80 -1.23
C GLU A 59 15.68 -24.90 -0.11
N CYS A 60 14.45 -25.16 0.31
CA CYS A 60 13.77 -24.41 1.36
C CYS A 60 12.58 -25.21 1.88
N ASP A 61 12.24 -25.00 3.15
CA ASP A 61 11.09 -25.60 3.82
C ASP A 61 9.84 -24.69 3.82
N MET A 62 10.01 -23.43 3.39
CA MET A 62 8.98 -22.41 3.39
C MET A 62 9.16 -21.42 2.22
N ILE A 63 8.04 -21.04 1.61
CA ILE A 63 7.97 -19.94 0.65
C ILE A 63 7.04 -18.87 1.21
N LEU A 64 7.56 -17.65 1.39
CA LEU A 64 6.78 -16.48 1.79
C LEU A 64 6.50 -15.63 0.55
N ILE A 65 5.21 -15.42 0.25
CA ILE A 65 4.75 -14.65 -0.91
C ILE A 65 4.27 -13.27 -0.42
N ALA A 66 4.91 -12.21 -0.91
CA ALA A 66 4.54 -10.82 -0.61
C ALA A 66 4.30 -10.05 -1.92
N ILE A 67 3.11 -10.20 -2.50
CA ILE A 67 2.74 -9.70 -3.86
C ILE A 67 1.98 -8.35 -3.86
N GLY A 68 2.01 -7.62 -2.75
CA GLY A 68 1.31 -6.35 -2.58
C GLY A 68 0.09 -6.48 -1.67
N LEU A 69 -0.64 -5.36 -1.53
CA LEU A 69 -1.80 -5.21 -0.67
C LEU A 69 -2.95 -4.59 -1.47
N SER A 70 -4.17 -4.87 -1.04
CA SER A 70 -5.39 -4.24 -1.56
C SER A 70 -6.27 -3.79 -0.40
N PRO A 71 -6.95 -2.63 -0.51
CA PRO A 71 -7.85 -2.14 0.53
C PRO A 71 -9.01 -3.10 0.80
N LEU A 72 -9.30 -3.36 2.08
CA LEU A 72 -10.39 -4.25 2.53
C LEU A 72 -11.73 -3.50 2.56
N CYS A 73 -12.45 -3.49 1.44
CA CYS A 73 -13.64 -2.64 1.24
C CYS A 73 -14.99 -3.30 1.59
N GLU A 74 -15.01 -4.52 2.09
CA GLU A 74 -16.22 -5.35 2.29
C GLU A 74 -17.28 -4.66 3.15
N LEU A 75 -16.87 -4.05 4.26
CA LEU A 75 -17.80 -3.31 5.14
C LEU A 75 -18.35 -2.05 4.46
N LEU A 76 -17.58 -1.43 3.57
CA LEU A 76 -17.96 -0.19 2.89
C LEU A 76 -18.97 -0.50 1.78
N TYR A 77 -18.80 -1.63 1.10
CA TYR A 77 -19.83 -2.17 0.19
C TYR A 77 -21.13 -2.44 0.94
N GLN A 78 -21.08 -3.10 2.10
CA GLN A 78 -22.28 -3.36 2.91
C GLN A 78 -22.95 -2.07 3.42
N ALA A 79 -22.15 -1.05 3.75
CA ALA A 79 -22.65 0.27 4.13
C ALA A 79 -23.15 1.12 2.95
N GLY A 80 -23.08 0.59 1.72
CA GLY A 80 -23.50 1.29 0.50
C GLY A 80 -22.64 2.50 0.16
N CYS A 81 -21.36 2.49 0.55
CA CYS A 81 -20.39 3.51 0.16
C CYS A 81 -19.97 3.32 -1.30
N ARG A 82 -19.70 4.44 -1.99
CA ARG A 82 -19.03 4.45 -3.29
C ARG A 82 -17.60 3.92 -3.14
N VAL A 83 -17.23 2.97 -3.98
CA VAL A 83 -15.88 2.41 -4.09
C VAL A 83 -15.52 2.43 -5.57
N ASP A 84 -14.35 2.99 -5.89
CA ASP A 84 -13.85 3.13 -7.25
C ASP A 84 -12.57 2.31 -7.43
N TYR A 85 -12.33 1.84 -8.65
CA TYR A 85 -11.08 1.15 -8.98
C TYR A 85 -10.01 2.18 -9.35
N VAL A 86 -9.05 2.38 -8.45
CA VAL A 86 -7.92 3.31 -8.58
C VAL A 86 -6.60 2.54 -8.36
N PRO A 87 -5.99 1.95 -9.42
CA PRO A 87 -4.77 1.14 -9.31
C PRO A 87 -3.63 1.79 -8.54
N GLU A 88 -3.52 3.11 -8.63
CA GLU A 88 -2.50 3.93 -7.99
C GLU A 88 -2.59 3.94 -6.48
N LEU A 89 -3.79 3.68 -5.93
CA LEU A 89 -4.08 3.63 -4.50
C LEU A 89 -4.24 2.19 -3.97
N GLY A 90 -4.02 1.17 -4.81
CA GLY A 90 -4.07 -0.24 -4.41
C GLY A 90 -5.25 -1.05 -4.97
N GLY A 91 -6.01 -0.50 -5.92
CA GLY A 91 -7.11 -1.21 -6.58
C GLY A 91 -8.47 -0.63 -6.21
N ASN A 92 -9.37 -1.45 -5.67
CA ASN A 92 -10.67 -0.96 -5.19
C ASN A 92 -10.48 -0.12 -3.92
N VAL A 93 -10.86 1.14 -3.95
CA VAL A 93 -10.65 2.10 -2.86
C VAL A 93 -11.96 2.87 -2.61
N PRO A 94 -12.41 3.05 -1.36
CA PRO A 94 -13.59 3.85 -1.08
C PRO A 94 -13.35 5.30 -1.51
N TYR A 95 -14.34 5.92 -2.16
CA TYR A 95 -14.30 7.36 -2.33
C TYR A 95 -14.21 8.04 -0.97
N HIS A 96 -13.29 9.00 -0.83
CA HIS A 96 -13.24 9.89 0.32
C HIS A 96 -12.68 11.27 -0.07
N ASN A 97 -13.10 12.31 0.67
CA ASN A 97 -12.61 13.66 0.50
C ASN A 97 -11.38 13.97 1.39
N GLU A 98 -10.93 15.22 1.40
CA GLU A 98 -9.80 15.72 2.21
C GLU A 98 -10.01 15.55 3.72
N SER A 99 -11.27 15.50 4.16
CA SER A 99 -11.65 15.25 5.56
C SER A 99 -11.74 13.76 5.89
N MET A 100 -11.29 12.88 4.99
CA MET A 100 -11.38 11.42 5.11
C MET A 100 -12.82 10.90 5.16
N MET A 101 -13.80 11.74 4.79
CA MET A 101 -15.21 11.40 4.78
C MET A 101 -15.55 10.70 3.48
N THR A 102 -16.25 9.57 3.59
CA THR A 102 -16.69 8.81 2.42
C THR A 102 -17.91 9.44 1.74
N SER A 103 -18.45 8.76 0.73
CA SER A 103 -19.77 9.09 0.15
C SER A 103 -20.94 9.04 1.16
N LYS A 104 -20.75 8.45 2.34
CA LYS A 104 -21.68 8.49 3.46
C LYS A 104 -21.12 9.43 4.52
N SER A 105 -21.86 10.49 4.85
CA SER A 105 -21.38 11.59 5.72
C SER A 105 -21.07 11.19 7.17
N HIS A 106 -21.46 9.99 7.59
CA HIS A 106 -21.22 9.45 8.92
C HIS A 106 -20.14 8.35 8.92
N ILE A 107 -19.49 8.10 7.78
CA ILE A 107 -18.45 7.07 7.63
C ILE A 107 -17.17 7.74 7.14
N PHE A 108 -16.09 7.51 7.88
CA PHE A 108 -14.75 8.03 7.61
C PHE A 108 -13.79 6.85 7.44
N VAL A 109 -12.76 7.02 6.59
CA VAL A 109 -11.77 5.98 6.25
C VAL A 109 -10.36 6.52 6.39
N CYS A 110 -9.40 5.70 6.80
CA CYS A 110 -8.00 6.10 6.94
C CYS A 110 -7.07 4.90 6.82
N GLY A 111 -5.78 5.16 6.58
CA GLY A 111 -4.77 4.11 6.46
C GLY A 111 -4.91 3.31 5.18
N ASP A 112 -4.49 2.05 5.21
CA ASP A 112 -4.46 1.18 4.02
C ASP A 112 -5.84 0.98 3.37
N LEU A 113 -6.92 1.27 4.09
CA LEU A 113 -8.26 1.31 3.50
C LEU A 113 -8.48 2.53 2.59
N ALA A 114 -7.93 3.70 2.95
CA ALA A 114 -8.02 4.93 2.16
C ALA A 114 -7.01 4.95 1.01
N CYS A 115 -5.81 4.41 1.24
CA CYS A 115 -4.80 4.19 0.21
C CYS A 115 -3.68 3.31 0.76
N ILE A 116 -3.17 2.37 -0.04
CA ILE A 116 -1.96 1.60 0.32
C ILE A 116 -0.73 2.52 0.29
N GLU A 117 -0.24 2.91 1.47
CA GLU A 117 0.93 3.78 1.67
C GLU A 117 1.82 3.25 2.83
N GLU A 118 2.42 4.15 3.62
CA GLU A 118 3.28 3.80 4.76
C GLU A 118 2.55 4.01 6.10
N ALA A 119 3.04 3.36 7.15
CA ALA A 119 2.47 3.49 8.50
C ALA A 119 2.35 4.95 8.97
N SER A 120 3.30 5.80 8.59
CA SER A 120 3.29 7.23 8.92
C SER A 120 2.08 7.95 8.34
N THR A 121 1.74 7.71 7.07
CA THR A 121 0.59 8.36 6.44
C THR A 121 -0.71 7.81 7.01
N ALA A 122 -0.79 6.50 7.27
CA ALA A 122 -1.93 5.88 7.92
C ALA A 122 -2.26 6.51 9.29
N MET A 123 -1.24 6.78 10.11
CA MET A 123 -1.42 7.47 11.40
C MET A 123 -1.92 8.90 11.23
N LEU A 124 -1.43 9.64 10.23
CA LEU A 124 -1.85 11.01 9.97
C LEU A 124 -3.28 11.09 9.43
N GLU A 125 -3.65 10.20 8.53
CA GLU A 125 -5.04 10.07 8.06
C GLU A 125 -5.98 9.68 9.19
N GLY A 126 -5.55 8.79 10.08
CA GLY A 126 -6.32 8.43 11.28
C GLY A 126 -6.58 9.62 12.20
N LYS A 127 -5.59 10.51 12.37
CA LYS A 127 -5.77 11.78 13.10
C LYS A 127 -6.83 12.66 12.45
N ILE A 128 -6.80 12.79 11.12
CA ILE A 128 -7.78 13.60 10.37
C ILE A 128 -9.17 12.98 10.48
N ALA A 129 -9.31 11.69 10.18
CA ALA A 129 -10.57 10.96 10.24
C ALA A 129 -11.20 11.02 11.64
N GLY A 130 -10.40 10.79 12.69
CA GLY A 130 -10.89 10.86 14.07
C GLY A 130 -11.35 12.26 14.48
N ALA A 131 -10.58 13.29 14.14
CA ALA A 131 -10.96 14.67 14.42
C ALA A 131 -12.23 15.08 13.66
N LYS A 132 -12.34 14.69 12.38
CA LYS A 132 -13.51 15.02 11.54
C LYS A 132 -14.76 14.23 11.92
N ALA A 133 -14.61 12.98 12.35
CA ALA A 133 -15.71 12.21 12.92
C ALA A 133 -16.23 12.83 14.22
N TYR A 134 -15.34 13.34 15.08
CA TYR A 134 -15.75 14.10 16.27
C TYR A 134 -16.54 15.36 15.87
N GLU A 135 -16.03 16.14 14.92
CA GLU A 135 -16.69 17.39 14.48
C GLU A 135 -18.07 17.13 13.88
N ALA A 136 -18.25 16.00 13.18
CA ALA A 136 -19.54 15.59 12.63
C ALA A 136 -20.60 15.30 13.71
N LEU A 137 -20.19 14.89 14.91
CA LEU A 137 -21.10 14.56 16.02
C LEU A 137 -21.32 15.72 16.99
N TYR A 138 -20.26 16.47 17.29
CA TYR A 138 -20.25 17.45 18.39
C TYR A 138 -19.99 18.88 17.93
N GLY A 139 -19.80 19.09 16.63
CA GLY A 139 -19.42 20.38 16.06
C GLY A 139 -17.92 20.66 16.14
N GLU A 140 -17.52 21.72 15.44
CA GLU A 140 -16.13 22.14 15.37
C GLU A 140 -15.57 22.56 16.73
N ASN A 141 -14.32 22.17 17.00
CA ASN A 141 -13.60 22.67 18.17
C ASN A 141 -12.14 23.01 17.82
N LYS A 142 -11.51 23.81 18.67
CA LYS A 142 -10.13 24.28 18.46
C LYS A 142 -9.12 23.14 18.35
N LYS A 143 -9.25 22.11 19.20
CA LYS A 143 -8.33 20.96 19.24
C LYS A 143 -8.40 20.11 17.97
N SER A 144 -9.61 19.87 17.45
CA SER A 144 -9.83 19.13 16.20
C SER A 144 -9.21 19.87 15.02
N LYS A 145 -9.38 21.20 14.95
CA LYS A 145 -8.73 22.04 13.93
C LYS A 145 -7.20 21.93 13.98
N GLU A 146 -6.60 22.08 15.16
CA GLU A 146 -5.15 21.97 15.34
C GLU A 146 -4.62 20.59 14.91
N ILE A 147 -5.32 19.50 15.26
CA ILE A 147 -4.95 18.13 14.86
C ILE A 147 -4.97 18.00 13.33
N VAL A 148 -6.03 18.46 12.68
CA VAL A 148 -6.20 18.35 11.22
C VAL A 148 -5.17 19.19 10.49
N GLU A 149 -4.92 20.42 10.92
CA GLU A 149 -3.92 21.31 10.32
C GLU A 149 -2.51 20.73 10.41
N GLN A 150 -2.13 20.22 11.57
CA GLN A 150 -0.82 19.61 11.78
C GLN A 150 -0.66 18.34 10.92
N ALA A 151 -1.68 17.47 10.92
CA ALA A 151 -1.63 16.24 10.13
C ALA A 151 -1.57 16.53 8.61
N ASN A 152 -2.32 17.50 8.12
CA ASN A 152 -2.28 17.92 6.71
C ASN A 152 -0.92 18.50 6.32
N LYS A 153 -0.30 19.30 7.19
CA LYS A 153 1.04 19.84 6.96
C LYS A 153 2.08 18.72 6.80
N GLU A 154 2.06 17.74 7.70
CA GLU A 154 2.97 16.59 7.63
C GLU A 154 2.70 15.71 6.40
N LEU A 155 1.43 15.40 6.10
CA LEU A 155 1.05 14.65 4.90
C LEU A 155 1.51 15.37 3.62
N SER A 156 1.38 16.69 3.55
CA SER A 156 1.84 17.47 2.41
C SER A 156 3.35 17.39 2.22
N MET A 157 4.13 17.36 3.30
CA MET A 157 5.58 17.19 3.21
C MET A 157 5.93 15.80 2.67
N ILE A 158 5.30 14.74 3.19
CA ILE A 158 5.51 13.36 2.72
C ILE A 158 5.14 13.25 1.23
N ARG A 159 3.94 13.71 0.86
CA ARG A 159 3.40 13.60 -0.50
C ARG A 159 4.05 14.55 -1.52
N SER A 160 4.90 15.49 -1.09
CA SER A 160 5.75 16.28 -2.00
C SER A 160 6.98 15.52 -2.53
N SER A 161 7.28 14.35 -1.94
CA SER A 161 8.36 13.48 -2.39
C SER A 161 8.09 12.94 -3.80
N PRO A 162 9.08 12.87 -4.70
CA PRO A 162 8.93 12.24 -6.01
C PRO A 162 8.47 10.76 -5.93
N PHE A 163 8.75 10.09 -4.81
CA PHE A 163 8.30 8.71 -4.60
C PHE A 163 6.77 8.60 -4.43
N GLU A 164 6.08 9.68 -4.08
CA GLU A 164 4.64 9.72 -3.82
C GLU A 164 3.80 10.26 -4.99
N GLU A 165 4.43 10.55 -6.14
CA GLU A 165 3.72 11.06 -7.33
C GLU A 165 2.53 10.18 -7.75
N ARG A 166 2.72 8.85 -7.69
CA ARG A 166 1.69 7.86 -7.97
C ARG A 166 0.47 8.04 -7.06
N ILE A 167 0.72 8.22 -5.76
CA ILE A 167 -0.33 8.40 -4.75
C ILE A 167 -1.06 9.73 -4.97
N VAL A 168 -0.32 10.82 -5.18
CA VAL A 168 -0.90 12.14 -5.43
C VAL A 168 -1.78 12.13 -6.68
N PHE A 169 -1.35 11.45 -7.74
CA PHE A 169 -2.14 11.26 -8.94
C PHE A 169 -3.41 10.43 -8.67
N GLY A 170 -3.29 9.31 -7.97
CA GLY A 170 -4.42 8.46 -7.60
C GLY A 170 -5.47 9.21 -6.77
N GLN A 171 -5.05 10.01 -5.80
CA GLN A 171 -5.93 10.83 -4.96
C GLN A 171 -6.70 11.88 -5.77
N LYS A 172 -6.06 12.51 -6.76
CA LYS A 172 -6.76 13.43 -7.69
C LYS A 172 -7.81 12.71 -8.51
N ARG A 173 -7.50 11.52 -9.02
CA ARG A 173 -8.43 10.71 -9.82
C ARG A 173 -9.60 10.16 -9.00
N LEU A 174 -9.38 9.84 -7.72
CA LEU A 174 -10.46 9.41 -6.83
C LEU A 174 -11.49 10.53 -6.61
N ARG A 175 -11.05 11.80 -6.64
CA ARG A 175 -11.88 12.98 -6.33
C ARG A 175 -12.45 13.69 -7.55
N SER A 176 -12.03 13.33 -8.77
CA SER A 176 -12.61 13.80 -10.03
C SER A 176 -13.93 13.10 -10.34
#